data_AF-A0A7X8ZN01-F1
#
_entry.id   AF-A0A7X8ZN01-F1
#
_cell.length_a   1.000
_cell.length_b   1.000
_cell.length_c   1.000
_cell.angle_alpha   90.00
_cell.angle_beta   90.00
_cell.angle_gamma   90.00
#
_symmetry.space_group_name_H-M   'P 1'
#
loop_
_entity.id
_entity.type
_entity.pdbx_description
1 polymer ?
#
loop_
_entity_poly.entity_id
_entity_poly.type
_entity_poly.pdbx_seq_one_letter_code
_entity_poly.pdbx_strand_id
1 'polypeptide(L)'
;MKISKIIEQNLTLKDFYRYLKFQRRLSDKTQEVYLNDALLLLNFLKDENILLKDAKLSNLEAYLASRDVEISSRTKSRIISSVKAFYRFAVFTNLVSTDVAKMLEKPKKEVTLPKTLSEQQTDLLLKALYRDGDILSVRDWVIFEV
;
A
#
# COMPACT_ATOMS: atom_id res chain seq x y z
N MET A 1 -5.68 -18.01 -16.38
CA MET A 1 -6.56 -17.10 -17.14
C MET A 1 -5.88 -15.74 -17.23
N LYS A 2 -5.63 -15.18 -18.43
CA LYS A 2 -4.89 -13.92 -18.57
C LYS A 2 -5.65 -12.79 -17.85
N ILE A 3 -4.96 -11.98 -17.04
CA ILE A 3 -5.51 -10.83 -16.29
C ILE A 3 -6.36 -9.91 -17.19
N SER A 4 -5.99 -9.77 -18.46
CA SER A 4 -6.76 -9.06 -19.49
C SER A 4 -8.23 -9.46 -19.59
N LYS A 5 -8.57 -10.76 -19.46
CA LYS A 5 -9.94 -11.26 -19.57
C LYS A 5 -10.80 -10.93 -18.34
N ILE A 6 -10.19 -10.82 -17.16
CA ILE A 6 -10.88 -10.42 -15.91
C ILE A 6 -11.21 -8.92 -15.96
N ILE A 7 -10.30 -8.12 -16.52
CA ILE A 7 -10.48 -6.67 -16.71
C ILE A 7 -11.64 -6.39 -17.67
N GLU A 8 -11.78 -7.17 -18.75
CA GLU A 8 -12.87 -6.97 -19.72
C GLU A 8 -14.25 -7.20 -19.13
N GLN A 9 -14.38 -8.07 -18.12
CA GLN A 9 -15.66 -8.42 -17.51
C GLN A 9 -16.01 -7.57 -16.28
N ASN A 10 -15.06 -6.80 -15.74
CA ASN A 10 -15.29 -5.97 -14.56
C ASN A 10 -15.14 -4.49 -14.92
N LEU A 11 -16.28 -3.82 -15.14
CA LEU A 11 -16.32 -2.42 -15.59
C LEU A 11 -15.53 -1.49 -14.66
N THR A 12 -15.65 -1.71 -13.35
CA THR A 12 -14.91 -0.95 -12.32
C THR A 12 -13.40 -1.09 -12.45
N LEU A 13 -12.88 -2.30 -12.70
CA LEU A 13 -11.44 -2.52 -12.89
C LEU A 13 -10.94 -1.95 -14.22
N LYS A 14 -11.76 -1.99 -15.28
CA LYS A 14 -11.46 -1.36 -16.57
C LYS A 14 -11.35 0.16 -16.44
N ASP A 15 -12.25 0.78 -15.69
CA ASP A 15 -12.20 2.22 -15.43
C ASP A 15 -11.06 2.59 -14.47
N PHE A 16 -10.74 1.74 -13.50
CA PHE A 16 -9.55 1.92 -12.67
C PHE A 16 -8.27 1.85 -13.49
N TYR A 17 -8.17 0.91 -14.45
CA TYR A 17 -7.03 0.83 -15.37
C TYR A 17 -6.83 2.14 -16.15
N ARG A 18 -7.92 2.67 -16.73
CA ARG A 18 -7.90 3.96 -17.44
C ARG A 18 -7.50 5.10 -16.52
N TYR A 19 -8.01 5.12 -15.28
CA TYR A 19 -7.63 6.10 -14.28
C TYR A 19 -6.12 6.04 -13.98
N LEU A 20 -5.54 4.85 -13.79
CA LEU A 20 -4.10 4.70 -13.56
C LEU A 20 -3.27 5.17 -14.75
N LYS A 21 -3.74 4.92 -15.98
CA LYS A 21 -3.06 5.33 -17.22
C LYS A 21 -3.12 6.84 -17.45
N PHE A 22 -4.31 7.43 -17.45
CA PHE A 22 -4.49 8.81 -17.88
C PHE A 22 -4.32 9.81 -16.73
N GLN A 23 -4.88 9.52 -15.56
CA GLN A 23 -4.82 10.44 -14.42
C GLN A 23 -3.51 10.31 -13.65
N ARG A 24 -2.99 9.09 -13.50
CA ARG A 24 -1.76 8.83 -12.74
C ARG A 24 -0.51 8.62 -13.58
N ARG A 25 -0.65 8.49 -14.91
CA ARG A 25 0.47 8.33 -15.87
C ARG A 25 1.46 7.22 -15.49
N LEU A 26 0.95 6.13 -14.91
CA LEU A 26 1.79 5.00 -14.51
C LEU A 26 2.19 4.18 -15.73
N SER A 27 3.35 3.51 -15.67
CA SER A 27 3.75 2.54 -16.72
C SER A 27 2.78 1.36 -16.78
N ASP A 28 2.64 0.71 -17.93
CA ASP A 28 1.73 -0.43 -18.10
C ASP A 28 2.03 -1.56 -17.10
N LYS A 29 3.32 -1.85 -16.84
CA LYS A 29 3.75 -2.82 -15.82
C LYS A 29 3.27 -2.43 -14.42
N THR A 30 3.35 -1.15 -14.08
CA THR A 30 2.86 -0.66 -12.78
C THR A 30 1.33 -0.70 -12.71
N GLN A 31 0.64 -0.42 -13.82
CA GLN A 31 -0.82 -0.50 -13.89
C GLN A 31 -1.33 -1.93 -13.63
N GLU A 32 -0.73 -2.94 -14.28
CA GLU A 32 -1.09 -4.35 -14.08
C GLU A 32 -0.94 -4.78 -12.62
N VAL A 33 0.16 -4.37 -12.00
CA VAL A 33 0.50 -4.66 -10.61
C VAL A 33 -0.51 -4.02 -9.65
N TYR A 34 -0.94 -2.78 -9.90
CA TYR A 34 -1.95 -2.09 -9.09
C TYR A 34 -3.34 -2.68 -9.29
N LEU A 35 -3.70 -3.07 -10.52
CA LEU A 35 -4.95 -3.75 -10.83
C LEU A 35 -5.06 -5.09 -10.11
N ASN A 36 -3.98 -5.87 -10.12
CA ASN A 36 -3.96 -7.16 -9.47
C ASN A 36 -4.16 -7.02 -7.94
N ASP A 37 -3.51 -6.04 -7.32
CA ASP A 37 -3.75 -5.75 -5.89
C ASP A 37 -5.21 -5.33 -5.61
N ALA A 38 -5.79 -4.48 -6.46
CA ALA A 38 -7.18 -4.06 -6.31
C ALA A 38 -8.15 -5.24 -6.46
N LEU A 39 -7.89 -6.14 -7.41
CA LEU A 39 -8.67 -7.38 -7.57
C LEU A 39 -8.57 -8.28 -6.34
N LEU A 40 -7.36 -8.45 -5.78
CA LEU A 40 -7.17 -9.24 -4.57
C LEU A 40 -7.92 -8.65 -3.37
N LEU A 41 -7.93 -7.33 -3.22
CA LEU A 41 -8.73 -6.66 -2.20
C LEU A 41 -10.23 -6.91 -2.42
N LEU A 42 -10.72 -6.75 -3.66
CA LEU A 42 -12.14 -6.96 -3.96
C LEU A 42 -12.59 -8.40 -3.68
N ASN A 43 -11.72 -9.38 -3.98
CA ASN A 43 -11.99 -10.78 -3.65
C ASN A 43 -12.05 -10.99 -2.13
N PHE A 44 -11.08 -10.44 -1.38
CA PHE A 44 -11.11 -10.51 0.09
C PHE A 44 -12.40 -9.91 0.67
N LEU A 45 -12.80 -8.71 0.23
CA LEU A 45 -14.03 -8.09 0.70
C LEU A 45 -15.27 -8.92 0.34
N LYS A 46 -15.28 -9.52 -0.86
CA LYS A 46 -16.36 -10.41 -1.29
C LYS A 46 -16.44 -11.66 -0.41
N ASP A 47 -15.32 -12.28 -0.09
CA ASP A 47 -15.25 -13.48 0.75
C ASP A 47 -15.73 -13.19 2.18
N GLU A 48 -15.44 -11.99 2.70
CA GLU A 48 -15.94 -11.48 3.97
C GLU A 48 -17.39 -10.94 3.92
N ASN A 49 -18.06 -11.00 2.77
CA ASN A 49 -19.40 -10.42 2.53
C ASN A 49 -19.50 -8.91 2.84
N ILE A 50 -18.41 -8.17 2.61
CA ILE A 50 -18.31 -6.72 2.81
C ILE A 50 -18.42 -6.02 1.46
N LEU A 51 -19.34 -5.07 1.33
CA LEU A 51 -19.40 -4.20 0.16
C LEU A 51 -18.28 -3.15 0.23
N LEU A 52 -17.70 -2.80 -0.93
CA LEU A 52 -16.62 -1.81 -1.02
C LEU A 52 -16.95 -0.48 -0.30
N LYS A 53 -18.20 -0.03 -0.41
CA LYS A 53 -18.72 1.20 0.21
C LYS A 53 -18.90 1.13 1.73
N ASP A 54 -19.03 -0.08 2.27
CA ASP A 54 -19.30 -0.33 3.69
C ASP A 54 -18.02 -0.77 4.44
N ALA A 55 -16.94 -0.98 3.69
CA ALA A 55 -15.63 -1.34 4.24
C ALA A 55 -15.09 -0.24 5.18
N LYS A 56 -14.62 -0.67 6.34
CA LYS A 56 -13.99 0.18 7.37
C LYS A 56 -12.48 0.02 7.31
N LEU A 57 -11.77 0.93 7.99
CA LEU A 57 -10.31 0.85 8.16
C LEU A 57 -9.87 -0.53 8.69
N SER A 58 -10.57 -1.06 9.69
CA SER A 58 -10.28 -2.36 10.29
C SER A 58 -10.37 -3.52 9.29
N ASN A 59 -11.24 -3.44 8.28
CA ASN A 59 -11.32 -4.45 7.22
C ASN A 59 -10.11 -4.39 6.30
N LEU A 60 -9.59 -3.18 6.03
CA LEU A 60 -8.38 -3.00 5.24
C LEU A 60 -7.13 -3.44 6.00
N GLU A 61 -7.08 -3.22 7.31
CA GLU A 61 -6.02 -3.73 8.18
C GLU A 61 -6.05 -5.26 8.24
N ALA A 62 -7.23 -5.87 8.39
CA ALA A 62 -7.41 -7.32 8.32
C ALA A 62 -6.98 -7.89 6.96
N TYR A 63 -7.32 -7.22 5.87
CA TYR A 63 -6.83 -7.57 4.53
C TYR A 63 -5.30 -7.57 4.49
N LEU A 64 -4.64 -6.51 4.97
CA LEU A 64 -3.18 -6.43 4.95
C LEU A 64 -2.54 -7.52 5.85
N ALA A 65 -3.11 -7.78 7.02
CA ALA A 65 -2.65 -8.82 7.94
C ALA A 65 -2.77 -10.22 7.32
N SER A 66 -3.84 -10.50 6.57
CA SER A 66 -3.99 -11.78 5.84
C SER A 66 -2.90 -12.01 4.78
N ARG A 67 -2.15 -10.97 4.40
CA ARG A 67 -1.08 -11.03 3.40
C ARG A 67 0.31 -11.09 4.02
N ASP A 68 0.45 -10.93 5.34
CA ASP A 68 1.75 -10.72 6.02
C ASP A 68 2.66 -11.94 6.11
N VAL A 69 2.12 -13.15 5.94
CA VAL A 69 2.87 -14.39 6.21
C VAL A 69 4.03 -14.63 5.22
N GLU A 70 4.00 -14.03 4.02
CA GLU A 70 4.96 -14.39 2.94
C GLU A 70 5.50 -13.21 2.09
N ILE A 71 5.21 -11.95 2.42
CA ILE A 71 5.57 -10.82 1.54
C ILE A 71 6.59 -9.85 2.14
N SER A 72 7.52 -9.37 1.30
CA SER A 72 8.49 -8.37 1.72
C SER A 72 7.85 -7.02 2.08
N SER A 73 8.52 -6.23 2.92
CA SER A 73 8.10 -4.85 3.27
C SER A 73 7.90 -3.96 2.03
N ARG A 74 8.70 -4.18 0.97
CA ARG A 74 8.53 -3.52 -0.34
C ARG A 74 7.20 -3.90 -0.99
N THR A 75 6.85 -5.18 -0.98
CA THR A 75 5.57 -5.67 -1.52
C THR A 75 4.40 -5.14 -0.69
N LYS A 76 4.49 -5.13 0.64
CA LYS A 76 3.47 -4.56 1.53
C LYS A 76 3.25 -3.07 1.28
N SER A 77 4.31 -2.29 1.18
CA SER A 77 4.26 -0.86 0.84
C SER A 77 3.58 -0.59 -0.51
N ARG A 78 3.83 -1.45 -1.49
CA ARG A 78 3.21 -1.41 -2.82
C ARG A 78 1.72 -1.71 -2.73
N ILE A 79 1.31 -2.78 -2.06
CA ILE A 79 -0.11 -3.14 -1.86
C ILE A 79 -0.86 -1.97 -1.21
N ILE A 80 -0.33 -1.40 -0.13
CA ILE A 80 -0.95 -0.24 0.54
C ILE A 80 -1.09 0.95 -0.42
N SER A 81 -0.09 1.19 -1.25
CA SER A 81 -0.16 2.25 -2.27
C SER A 81 -1.21 1.99 -3.34
N SER A 82 -1.38 0.72 -3.74
CA SER A 82 -2.43 0.27 -4.67
C SER A 82 -3.82 0.42 -4.07
N VAL A 83 -4.03 -0.05 -2.82
CA VAL A 83 -5.30 0.08 -2.09
C VAL A 83 -5.69 1.55 -1.93
N LYS A 84 -4.74 2.41 -1.49
CA LYS A 84 -4.97 3.86 -1.43
C LYS A 84 -5.32 4.46 -2.78
N ALA A 85 -4.69 4.01 -3.87
CA ALA A 85 -5.01 4.50 -5.21
C ALA A 85 -6.41 4.07 -5.66
N PHE A 86 -6.81 2.84 -5.32
CA PHE A 86 -8.11 2.29 -5.65
C PHE A 86 -9.23 3.01 -4.91
N TYR A 87 -9.10 3.27 -3.60
CA TYR A 87 -10.10 4.05 -2.86
C TYR A 87 -10.21 5.50 -3.32
N ARG A 88 -9.10 6.15 -3.69
CA ARG A 88 -9.16 7.48 -4.33
C ARG A 88 -9.92 7.44 -5.65
N PHE A 89 -9.71 6.42 -6.48
CA PHE A 89 -10.49 6.21 -7.70
C PHE A 89 -11.98 5.96 -7.39
N ALA A 90 -12.27 5.15 -6.38
CA ALA A 90 -13.64 4.85 -5.98
C ALA A 90 -14.39 6.10 -5.49
N VAL A 91 -13.72 7.00 -4.76
CA VAL A 91 -14.28 8.31 -4.41
C VAL A 91 -14.45 9.18 -5.66
N PHE A 92 -13.44 9.26 -6.53
CA PHE A 92 -13.49 10.04 -7.76
C PHE A 92 -14.65 9.64 -8.70
N THR A 93 -15.04 8.37 -8.67
CA THR A 93 -16.15 7.81 -9.46
C THR A 93 -17.47 7.69 -8.69
N ASN A 94 -17.54 8.23 -7.47
CA ASN A 94 -18.71 8.15 -6.57
C ASN A 94 -19.15 6.71 -6.22
N LEU A 95 -18.26 5.73 -6.30
CA LEU A 95 -18.50 4.36 -5.84
C LEU A 95 -18.50 4.26 -4.31
N VAL A 96 -17.74 5.13 -3.64
CA VAL A 96 -17.70 5.25 -2.18
C VAL A 96 -17.73 6.74 -1.81
N SER A 97 -18.32 7.08 -0.66
CA SER A 97 -18.41 8.47 -0.19
C SER A 97 -17.12 8.98 0.46
N THR A 98 -16.34 8.09 1.07
CA THR A 98 -15.15 8.45 1.86
C THR A 98 -13.98 7.53 1.56
N ASP A 99 -12.76 8.08 1.48
CA ASP A 99 -11.52 7.33 1.35
C ASP A 99 -11.06 6.81 2.73
N VAL A 100 -11.53 5.62 3.11
CA VAL A 100 -11.11 4.94 4.36
C VAL A 100 -9.66 4.45 4.30
N ALA A 101 -9.11 4.23 3.10
CA ALA A 101 -7.74 3.77 2.93
C ALA A 101 -6.70 4.86 3.23
N LYS A 102 -7.10 6.13 3.27
CA LYS A 102 -6.21 7.26 3.61
C LYS A 102 -5.42 7.02 4.91
N MET A 103 -6.07 6.40 5.90
CA MET A 103 -5.53 6.12 7.23
C MET A 103 -4.60 4.91 7.30
N LEU A 104 -4.45 4.12 6.23
CA LEU A 104 -3.52 2.99 6.22
C LEU A 104 -2.07 3.48 6.36
N GLU A 105 -1.36 2.97 7.36
CA GLU A 105 0.06 3.26 7.52
C GLU A 105 0.91 2.38 6.61
N LYS A 106 1.92 2.97 5.96
CA LYS A 106 2.93 2.17 5.25
C LYS A 106 3.87 1.57 6.30
N PRO A 107 4.33 0.32 6.12
CA PRO A 107 5.34 -0.24 7.01
C PRO A 107 6.54 0.71 7.01
N LYS A 108 6.98 1.10 8.21
CA LYS A 108 8.23 1.83 8.38
C LYS A 108 9.34 0.95 7.78
N LYS A 109 10.32 1.55 7.11
CA LYS A 109 11.50 0.82 6.61
C LYS A 109 12.20 0.22 7.83
N GLU A 110 11.88 -1.01 8.18
CA GLU A 110 12.66 -1.77 9.14
C GLU A 110 13.90 -2.28 8.41
N VAL A 111 15.04 -1.73 8.83
CA VAL A 111 16.34 -2.40 8.73
C VAL A 111 16.16 -3.76 9.40
N THR A 112 16.43 -4.83 8.65
CA THR A 112 16.26 -6.23 9.07
C THR A 112 16.79 -6.45 10.47
N LEU A 113 15.95 -6.95 11.39
CA LEU A 113 16.40 -7.79 12.50
C LEU A 113 15.36 -8.91 12.71
N PRO A 114 15.82 -10.16 12.92
CA PRO A 114 15.02 -11.36 12.73
C PRO A 114 14.17 -11.71 13.96
N LYS A 115 13.14 -12.53 13.71
CA LYS A 115 12.44 -13.46 14.61
C LYS A 115 12.65 -13.22 16.11
N THR A 116 11.65 -12.64 16.76
CA THR A 116 10.90 -13.26 17.88
C THR A 116 9.92 -12.25 18.46
N LEU A 117 8.70 -12.74 18.72
CA LEU A 117 7.78 -12.42 19.83
C LEU A 117 7.84 -10.99 20.41
N SER A 118 6.72 -10.26 20.35
CA SER A 118 5.62 -10.36 21.33
C SER A 118 6.02 -9.91 22.74
N GLU A 119 5.29 -8.88 23.18
CA GLU A 119 5.13 -8.38 24.54
C GLU A 119 6.29 -7.59 25.17
N GLN A 120 5.86 -6.47 25.76
CA GLN A 120 6.53 -5.60 26.72
C GLN A 120 7.35 -4.42 26.16
N GLN A 121 6.90 -3.23 26.57
CA GLN A 121 7.67 -1.98 26.72
C GLN A 121 7.75 -1.04 25.50
N THR A 122 6.65 -0.31 25.30
CA THR A 122 6.56 0.94 24.54
C THR A 122 7.15 2.16 25.27
N ASP A 123 8.33 2.10 25.92
CA ASP A 123 8.75 3.25 26.78
C ASP A 123 10.24 3.66 26.87
N LEU A 124 11.13 3.21 25.97
CA LEU A 124 12.56 3.57 26.09
C LEU A 124 13.23 4.28 24.91
N LEU A 125 12.51 4.61 23.82
CA LEU A 125 13.14 5.15 22.60
C LEU A 125 13.03 6.67 22.40
N LEU A 126 12.48 7.43 23.35
CA LEU A 126 12.38 8.90 23.27
C LEU A 126 13.41 9.67 24.11
N LYS A 127 14.27 9.01 24.90
CA LYS A 127 15.20 9.69 25.83
C LYS A 127 16.67 9.79 25.39
N ALA A 128 17.06 9.23 24.24
CA ALA A 128 18.47 9.21 23.82
C ALA A 128 18.87 10.31 22.80
N LEU A 129 17.92 11.14 22.34
CA LEU A 129 18.19 12.18 21.31
C LEU A 129 18.68 13.52 21.88
N TYR A 130 19.03 13.58 23.16
CA TYR A 130 19.61 14.78 23.79
C TYR A 130 20.86 14.40 24.60
N ARG A 131 22.01 14.30 23.94
CA ARG A 131 23.27 14.90 24.40
C ARG A 131 24.43 14.67 23.42
N ASP A 132 25.01 15.80 23.03
CA ASP A 132 26.42 16.07 22.78
C ASP A 132 27.14 15.39 21.58
N GLY A 133 27.42 16.22 20.57
CA GLY A 133 28.80 16.49 20.16
C GLY A 133 29.34 15.84 18.87
N ASP A 134 29.71 16.71 17.91
CA ASP A 134 30.76 16.55 16.89
C ASP A 134 30.57 15.67 15.62
N ILE A 135 30.21 16.34 14.52
CA ILE A 135 31.03 16.67 13.32
C ILE A 135 31.86 15.56 12.59
N LEU A 136 31.62 15.49 11.26
CA LEU A 136 32.45 15.02 10.12
C LEU A 136 32.61 13.49 9.91
N SER A 137 32.15 12.94 8.78
CA SER A 137 32.87 13.13 7.52
C SER A 137 31.97 13.00 6.28
N VAL A 138 32.06 14.04 5.47
CA VAL A 138 31.60 14.17 4.09
C VAL A 138 32.50 13.31 3.18
N ARG A 139 31.91 12.41 2.39
CA ARG A 139 32.44 11.72 1.17
C ARG A 139 31.56 10.48 0.99
N ASP A 140 30.65 10.36 0.03
CA ASP A 140 30.84 10.54 -1.40
C ASP A 140 29.58 11.22 -1.96
N TRP A 141 29.64 12.53 -2.25
CA TRP A 141 29.93 13.08 -3.57
C TRP A 141 29.23 12.38 -4.74
N VAL A 142 28.17 13.05 -5.20
CA VAL A 142 28.06 13.55 -6.57
C VAL A 142 28.26 12.50 -7.67
N ILE A 143 27.16 11.97 -8.18
CA ILE A 143 27.08 11.42 -9.53
C ILE A 143 25.89 12.08 -10.24
N PHE A 144 26.22 12.84 -11.29
CA PHE A 144 25.42 13.63 -12.23
C PHE A 144 25.04 15.06 -11.81
N GLU A 145 25.83 16.06 -12.24
CA GLU A 145 25.56 16.83 -13.47
C GLU A 145 26.71 17.82 -13.78
N VAL A 146 27.10 17.84 -15.08
CA VAL A 146 28.03 18.73 -15.82
C VAL A 146 29.54 18.51 -15.64
#